data_AF-A0A525JC84-F1
#
_entry.id   AF-A0A525JC84-F1
#
_cell.length_a   1.000
_cell.length_b   1.000
_cell.length_c   1.000
_cell.angle_alpha   90.00
_cell.angle_beta   90.00
_cell.angle_gamma   90.00
#
_symmetry.space_group_name_H-M   'P 1'
#
loop_
_entity.id
_entity.type
_entity.pdbx_description
1 polymer ?
#
loop_
_entity_poly.entity_id
_entity_poly.type
_entity_poly.pdbx_seq_one_letter_code
_entity_poly.pdbx_strand_id
1 'polypeptide(L)'
;MKPLLIGLAAAGAAAALALSALPASADVVCNRDGDCWHAHEHYNYAPNLGVVVHPDDWYFHQHWDDHHHWRDYHEGRGYYRGGVWVPF
;
A
#
# COMPACT_ATOMS: atom_id res chain seq x y z
N MET A 1 -50.22 -20.27 0.84
CA MET A 1 -49.58 -19.70 2.04
C MET A 1 -48.09 -20.02 1.93
N LYS A 2 -47.28 -19.09 1.40
CA LYS A 2 -46.18 -18.43 2.13
C LYS A 2 -45.28 -19.39 2.93
N PRO A 3 -44.30 -20.06 2.28
CA PRO A 3 -42.96 -20.02 2.88
C PRO A 3 -41.81 -19.87 1.87
N LEU A 4 -42.09 -19.69 0.57
CA LEU A 4 -41.06 -19.72 -0.46
C LEU A 4 -40.31 -18.37 -0.67
N LEU A 5 -40.65 -17.34 0.12
CA LEU A 5 -40.07 -16.00 0.02
C LEU A 5 -39.03 -15.68 1.10
N ILE A 6 -38.81 -16.58 2.07
CA ILE A 6 -37.87 -16.33 3.18
C ILE A 6 -36.45 -16.82 2.85
N GLY A 7 -36.29 -17.73 1.89
CA GLY A 7 -34.98 -18.32 1.53
C GLY A 7 -34.06 -17.43 0.67
N LEU A 8 -34.60 -16.49 -0.11
CA LEU A 8 -33.79 -15.65 -1.01
C LEU A 8 -33.12 -14.46 -0.32
N ALA A 9 -33.60 -14.03 0.84
CA ALA A 9 -33.02 -12.89 1.56
C ALA A 9 -31.74 -13.26 2.33
N ALA A 10 -31.59 -14.53 2.75
CA ALA A 10 -30.42 -14.99 3.50
C ALA A 10 -29.22 -15.35 2.62
N ALA A 11 -29.45 -15.76 1.36
CA ALA A 11 -28.37 -16.10 0.42
C ALA A 11 -27.69 -14.86 -0.20
N GLY A 12 -28.39 -13.72 -0.27
CA GLY A 12 -27.82 -12.48 -0.81
C GLY A 12 -26.90 -11.74 0.16
N ALA A 13 -27.13 -11.87 1.48
CA ALA A 13 -26.36 -11.14 2.49
C ALA A 13 -24.94 -11.70 2.71
N ALA A 14 -24.71 -13.00 2.48
CA ALA A 14 -23.40 -13.62 2.65
C ALA A 14 -22.43 -13.31 1.50
N ALA A 15 -22.93 -13.09 0.28
CA ALA A 15 -22.09 -12.77 -0.88
C ALA A 15 -21.50 -11.34 -0.84
N ALA A 16 -22.17 -10.41 -0.15
CA ALA A 16 -21.75 -9.01 -0.07
C ALA A 16 -20.54 -8.77 0.85
N LEU A 17 -20.32 -9.63 1.86
CA LEU A 17 -19.20 -9.47 2.81
C LEU A 17 -17.85 -9.91 2.23
N ALA A 18 -17.85 -10.80 1.23
CA ALA A 18 -16.63 -11.37 0.65
C ALA A 18 -15.82 -10.37 -0.20
N LEU A 19 -16.37 -9.19 -0.53
CA LEU A 19 -15.73 -8.16 -1.35
C LEU A 19 -15.08 -7.03 -0.51
N SER A 20 -15.15 -7.09 0.81
CA SER A 20 -14.84 -5.95 1.69
C SER A 20 -13.38 -5.85 2.16
N ALA A 21 -12.53 -6.82 1.82
CA ALA A 21 -11.12 -6.82 2.20
C ALA A 21 -10.25 -6.94 0.94
N LEU A 22 -10.28 -5.90 0.09
CA LEU A 22 -9.11 -5.70 -0.77
C LEU A 22 -7.95 -5.35 0.17
N PRO A 23 -6.81 -6.06 0.09
CA PRO A 23 -5.64 -5.61 0.82
C PRO A 23 -5.37 -4.17 0.38
N ALA A 24 -5.27 -3.25 1.32
CA ALA A 24 -4.61 -1.99 1.07
C ALA A 24 -3.14 -2.36 0.78
N SER A 25 -2.82 -2.61 -0.48
CA SER A 25 -1.47 -2.98 -0.88
C SER A 25 -0.62 -1.74 -0.80
N ALA A 26 -0.07 -1.46 0.38
CA ALA A 26 0.97 -0.47 0.53
C ALA A 26 2.32 -1.16 0.35
N ASP A 27 3.16 -0.62 -0.53
CA ASP A 27 4.56 -1.02 -0.60
C ASP A 27 5.40 -0.06 0.23
N VAL A 28 6.49 -0.55 0.81
CA VAL A 28 7.54 0.29 1.37
C VAL A 28 8.63 0.46 0.33
N VAL A 29 8.90 1.71 -0.06
CA VAL A 29 9.89 2.01 -1.09
C VAL A 29 11.04 2.77 -0.46
N CYS A 30 12.27 2.29 -0.67
CA CYS A 30 13.48 2.94 -0.20
C CYS A 30 14.41 3.28 -1.37
N ASN A 31 15.01 4.47 -1.34
CA ASN A 31 16.03 4.88 -2.31
C ASN A 31 17.45 4.66 -1.75
N ARG A 32 18.47 4.89 -2.59
CA ARG A 32 19.88 4.73 -2.20
C ARG A 32 20.39 5.78 -1.20
N ASP A 33 19.68 6.90 -1.10
CA ASP A 33 20.01 8.00 -0.19
C ASP A 33 19.44 7.76 1.22
N GLY A 34 18.76 6.62 1.43
CA GLY A 34 18.16 6.22 2.70
C GLY A 34 16.74 6.73 2.90
N ASP A 35 16.14 7.46 1.96
CA ASP A 35 14.74 7.86 2.08
C ASP A 35 13.83 6.65 1.87
N CYS A 36 12.93 6.41 2.82
CA CYS A 36 11.90 5.37 2.74
C CYS A 36 10.51 5.96 2.90
N TRP A 37 9.52 5.47 2.14
CA TRP A 37 8.13 5.93 2.20
C TRP A 37 7.13 4.82 1.85
N HIS A 38 5.87 4.98 2.25
CA HIS A 38 4.78 4.14 1.73
C HIS A 38 4.35 4.59 0.33
N ALA A 39 4.20 3.64 -0.58
CA ALA A 39 3.50 3.79 -1.84
C ALA A 39 2.13 3.11 -1.73
N HIS A 40 1.05 3.80 -2.11
CA HIS A 40 -0.33 3.28 -2.03
C HIS A 40 -0.63 2.13 -2.98
N GLU A 41 0.20 1.97 -4.01
CA GLU A 41 0.07 0.93 -5.01
C GLU A 41 1.48 0.50 -5.45
N HIS A 42 1.55 -0.64 -6.14
CA HIS A 42 2.79 -1.09 -6.76
C HIS A 42 3.11 -0.27 -8.01
N TYR A 43 4.05 0.67 -7.90
CA TYR A 43 4.49 1.49 -9.02
C TYR A 43 5.70 0.90 -9.73
N ASN A 44 5.69 0.95 -11.06
CA ASN A 44 6.86 0.68 -11.88
C ASN A 44 7.79 1.90 -11.90
N TYR A 45 8.72 1.95 -10.95
CA TYR A 45 9.73 3.00 -10.91
C TYR A 45 10.74 2.86 -12.04
N ALA A 46 11.21 3.99 -12.58
CA ALA A 46 12.26 3.96 -13.59
C ALA A 46 13.56 3.39 -12.99
N PRO A 47 14.28 2.48 -13.67
CA PRO A 47 15.46 1.79 -13.10
C PRO A 47 16.57 2.73 -12.63
N ASN A 48 16.69 3.90 -13.24
CA ASN A 48 17.68 4.92 -12.88
C ASN A 48 17.40 5.59 -11.53
N LEU A 49 16.20 5.47 -10.96
CA LEU A 49 15.88 5.97 -9.62
C LEU A 49 16.53 5.12 -8.52
N GLY A 50 16.89 3.86 -8.82
CA GLY A 50 17.62 3.00 -7.89
C GLY A 50 16.85 2.67 -6.61
N VAL A 51 15.52 2.69 -6.67
CA VAL A 51 14.66 2.33 -5.53
C VAL A 51 14.52 0.82 -5.39
N VAL A 52 14.28 0.37 -4.17
CA VAL A 52 13.91 -1.00 -3.83
C VAL A 52 12.50 -0.96 -3.24
N VAL A 53 11.65 -1.87 -3.71
CA VAL A 53 10.27 -2.01 -3.26
C VAL A 53 10.17 -3.23 -2.36
N HIS A 54 9.59 -3.04 -1.20
CA HIS A 54 9.37 -4.04 -0.17
C HIS A 54 7.87 -4.17 0.14
N PRO A 55 7.41 -5.34 0.61
CA PRO A 55 6.04 -5.48 1.11
C PRO A 55 5.82 -4.60 2.36
N ASP A 56 4.55 -4.29 2.67
CA ASP A 56 4.16 -3.42 3.78
C ASP A 56 4.76 -3.83 5.14
N ASP A 57 4.77 -5.15 5.42
CA ASP A 57 5.24 -5.70 6.70
C ASP A 57 6.73 -5.48 6.93
N TRP A 58 7.51 -5.28 5.86
CA TRP A 58 8.94 -4.98 5.93
C TRP A 58 9.23 -3.77 6.81
N TYR A 59 8.34 -2.77 6.85
CA TYR A 59 8.45 -1.59 7.71
C TYR A 59 8.71 -1.96 9.19
N PHE A 60 8.02 -2.98 9.69
CA PHE A 60 8.09 -3.40 11.09
C PHE A 60 9.31 -4.27 11.40
N HIS A 61 10.05 -4.70 10.36
CA HIS A 61 11.23 -5.56 10.47
C HIS A 61 12.54 -4.79 10.32
N GLN A 62 12.49 -3.47 10.15
CA GLN A 62 13.68 -2.63 10.00
C GLN A 62 14.02 -1.85 11.26
N HIS A 63 15.30 -1.44 11.33
CA HIS A 63 15.77 -0.44 12.26
C HIS A 63 15.76 0.94 11.58
N TRP A 64 15.07 1.89 12.21
CA TRP A 64 14.96 3.28 11.74
C TRP A 64 16.03 4.11 12.44
N ASP A 65 17.02 4.56 11.67
CA ASP A 65 18.19 5.32 12.10
C ASP A 65 18.65 6.31 11.00
N ASP A 66 19.87 6.84 11.13
CA ASP A 66 20.46 7.78 10.16
C ASP A 66 20.72 7.16 8.76
N HIS A 67 20.48 5.85 8.58
CA HIS A 67 20.61 5.17 7.29
C HIS A 67 19.24 4.92 6.63
N HIS A 68 18.17 4.82 7.42
CA HIS A 68 16.80 4.66 6.93
C HIS A 68 15.92 5.81 7.45
N HIS A 69 15.80 6.84 6.62
CA HIS A 69 14.99 8.01 6.90
C HIS A 69 13.55 7.77 6.43
N TRP A 70 12.70 7.40 7.37
CA TRP A 70 11.27 7.34 7.11
C TRP A 70 10.72 8.73 6.77
N ARG A 71 9.97 8.83 5.68
CA ARG A 71 9.40 10.08 5.18
C ARG A 71 7.91 10.16 5.41
N ASP A 72 7.43 11.39 5.56
CA ASP A 72 6.03 11.66 5.77
C ASP A 72 5.18 11.23 4.57
N TYR A 73 3.89 11.01 4.84
CA TYR A 73 2.90 10.74 3.81
C TYR A 73 2.88 11.86 2.76
N HIS A 74 2.76 11.47 1.48
CA HIS A 74 2.41 12.38 0.41
C HIS A 74 1.27 11.80 -0.43
N GLU A 75 0.40 12.68 -0.94
CA GLU A 75 -0.69 12.30 -1.83
C GLU A 75 -0.21 12.17 -3.28
N GLY A 76 -0.74 11.19 -4.02
CA GLY A 76 -0.44 10.99 -5.44
C GLY A 76 0.82 10.16 -5.72
N ARG A 77 1.20 10.11 -7.00
CA ARG A 77 2.33 9.29 -7.49
C ARG A 77 3.62 10.10 -7.47
N GLY A 78 4.70 9.48 -7.02
CA GLY A 78 5.98 10.15 -6.87
C GLY A 78 6.99 9.31 -6.10
N TYR A 79 8.12 9.93 -5.77
CA TYR A 79 9.18 9.35 -4.97
C TYR A 79 9.87 10.41 -4.12
N TYR A 80 10.49 10.00 -3.01
CA TYR A 80 11.37 10.88 -2.25
C TYR A 80 12.79 10.88 -2.82
N ARG A 81 13.44 12.05 -2.82
CA ARG A 81 14.88 12.22 -3.09
C ARG A 81 15.43 13.34 -2.22
N GLY A 82 16.38 13.01 -1.35
CA GLY A 82 16.97 13.97 -0.41
C GLY A 82 15.93 14.58 0.52
N GLY A 83 14.93 13.81 0.93
CA GLY A 83 13.82 14.29 1.76
C GLY A 83 12.77 15.16 1.05
N VAL A 84 12.86 15.35 -0.26
CA VAL A 84 11.88 16.09 -1.06
C VAL A 84 11.03 15.14 -1.90
N TRP A 85 9.71 15.35 -1.90
CA TRP A 85 8.80 14.61 -2.78
C TRP A 85 8.87 15.10 -4.23
N VAL A 86 9.01 14.17 -5.17
CA VAL A 86 9.06 14.43 -6.61
C VAL A 86 7.90 13.67 -7.29
N PRO A 87 6.87 14.37 -7.82
CA PRO A 87 5.73 13.72 -8.47
C PRO A 87 6.06 13.23 -9.89
N PHE A 88 5.29 12.25 -10.40
CA PHE A 88 5.33 11.78 -11.79
C PHE A 88 3.98 11.29 -12.32
#